data_AF-A0A2V2XQ45-F1
#
_entry.id   AF-A0A2V2XQ45-F1
#
_cell.length_a   1.000
_cell.length_b   1.000
_cell.length_c   1.000
_cell.angle_alpha   90.00
_cell.angle_beta   90.00
_cell.angle_gamma   90.00
#
_symmetry.space_group_name_H-M   'P 1'
#
loop_
_entity.id
_entity.type
_entity.pdbx_description
1 polymer ?
#
loop_
_entity_poly.entity_id
_entity_poly.type
_entity_poly.pdbx_seq_one_letter_code
_entity_poly.pdbx_strand_id
1 'polypeptide(L)'
;YQVVRKLPEDLLKRSSGEYIAVSSAKISKGSLVKLITGGELVKIMKEKGVGRPSTYAKAIESNKRHGYVIESKRGYLIPTKLGITIIDYIRQRHPSIASEEHTKRLMEQVEAIERGERNAEEVLREILERYAREDQRIARIISIDTETGTH
;
A
#
# COMPACT_ATOMS: atom_id res chain seq x y z
N TYR A 1 3.20 5.84 18.23
CA TYR A 1 3.12 6.76 19.38
C TYR A 1 4.40 6.63 20.17
N GLN A 2 5.39 7.49 19.92
CA GLN A 2 6.50 7.65 20.86
C GLN A 2 5.99 8.55 21.98
N VAL A 3 5.63 7.94 23.11
CA VAL A 3 5.48 8.72 24.34
C VAL A 3 6.90 8.98 24.82
N VAL A 4 7.51 10.07 24.36
CA VAL A 4 8.67 10.61 25.07
C VAL A 4 8.10 11.18 26.36
N ARG A 5 8.02 10.35 27.40
CA ARG A 5 7.71 10.83 28.74
C ARG A 5 8.86 11.75 29.12
N LYS A 6 8.59 13.05 29.23
CA LYS A 6 9.53 14.03 29.76
C LYS A 6 10.03 13.46 31.10
N LEU A 7 11.34 13.32 31.24
CA LEU A 7 11.94 12.88 32.51
C LEU A 7 11.48 13.87 33.60
N PRO A 8 11.05 13.38 34.78
CA PRO A 8 10.62 14.26 35.85
C PRO A 8 11.77 15.21 36.27
N GLU A 9 11.42 16.44 36.62
CA GLU A 9 12.38 17.55 36.74
C GLU A 9 13.44 17.36 37.82
N ASP A 10 13.13 16.55 38.83
CA ASP A 10 14.05 16.15 39.89
C ASP A 10 15.19 15.27 39.38
N LEU A 11 14.98 14.49 38.31
CA LEU A 11 16.03 13.74 37.62
C LEU A 11 16.90 14.64 36.73
N LEU A 12 16.32 15.73 36.20
CA LEU A 12 17.04 16.68 35.34
C LEU A 12 17.97 17.63 36.12
N LYS A 13 17.79 17.76 37.44
CA LYS A 13 18.59 18.64 38.33
C LYS A 13 19.78 17.93 38.97
N ARG A 14 19.99 16.64 38.69
CA ARG A 14 21.04 15.83 39.32
C ARG A 14 22.39 15.96 38.60
N SER A 15 23.46 15.68 39.33
CA SER A 15 24.83 15.78 38.81
C SER A 15 25.20 14.53 38.02
N SER A 16 26.05 14.67 37.01
CA SER A 16 26.60 13.53 36.27
C SER A 16 27.38 12.60 37.21
N GLY A 17 27.08 11.29 37.18
CA GLY A 17 27.71 10.28 38.05
C GLY A 17 26.90 9.84 39.26
N GLU A 18 25.71 10.41 39.47
CA GLU A 18 24.81 10.00 40.56
C GLU A 18 24.04 8.71 40.20
N TYR A 19 24.08 7.71 41.07
CA TYR A 19 23.36 6.45 40.89
C TYR A 19 21.95 6.53 41.48
N ILE A 20 20.96 5.97 40.78
CA ILE A 20 19.57 5.93 41.23
C ILE A 20 19.12 4.49 41.33
N ALA A 21 18.60 4.11 42.50
CA ALA A 21 17.99 2.80 42.69
C ALA A 21 16.69 2.73 41.88
N VAL A 22 16.62 1.77 40.95
CA VAL A 22 15.40 1.51 40.18
C VAL A 22 14.35 0.92 41.13
N SER A 23 13.33 1.71 41.46
CA SER A 23 12.26 1.29 42.37
C SER A 23 11.30 0.29 41.73
N SER A 24 11.08 0.41 40.41
CA SER A 24 10.35 -0.59 39.62
C SER A 24 10.63 -0.41 38.14
N ALA A 25 10.60 -1.51 37.38
CA ALA A 25 10.62 -1.48 35.93
C ALA A 25 9.35 -2.16 35.42
N LYS A 26 8.58 -1.43 34.59
CA LYS A 26 7.40 -1.99 33.93
C LYS A 26 7.76 -2.38 32.50
N ILE A 27 7.85 -3.68 32.25
CA ILE A 27 8.01 -4.21 30.90
C ILE A 27 6.62 -4.37 30.29
N SER A 28 6.33 -3.63 29.21
CA SER A 28 5.10 -3.82 28.44
C SER A 28 5.42 -4.49 27.10
N LYS A 29 4.78 -5.62 26.82
CA LYS A 29 4.76 -6.18 25.47
C LYS A 29 3.77 -5.38 24.62
N GLY A 30 4.20 -4.89 23.47
CA GLY A 30 3.38 -4.18 22.50
C GLY A 30 3.88 -4.42 21.08
N SER A 31 3.03 -4.20 20.09
CA SER A 31 3.43 -4.31 18.69
C SER A 31 4.49 -3.26 18.35
N LEU A 32 5.57 -3.70 17.69
CA LEU A 32 6.62 -2.81 17.16
C LEU A 32 6.08 -1.86 16.08
N VAL A 33 4.98 -2.24 15.44
CA VAL A 33 4.35 -1.48 14.35
C VAL A 33 2.95 -1.06 14.77
N LYS A 34 2.66 0.23 14.61
CA LYS A 34 1.31 0.77 14.78
C LYS A 34 0.49 0.37 13.55
N LEU A 35 -0.66 -0.27 13.76
CA LEU A 35 -1.63 -0.50 12.70
C LEU A 35 -2.21 0.84 12.20
N ILE A 36 -2.50 0.91 10.91
CA ILE A 36 -3.04 2.10 10.27
C ILE A 36 -4.55 2.00 10.09
N THR A 37 -5.22 3.13 10.12
CA THR A 37 -6.64 3.27 9.76
C THR A 37 -6.82 3.46 8.26
N GLY A 38 -8.07 3.36 7.77
CA GLY A 38 -8.38 3.70 6.38
C GLY A 38 -7.95 5.11 6.00
N GLY A 39 -8.19 6.11 6.87
CA GLY A 39 -7.77 7.49 6.62
C GLY A 39 -6.25 7.67 6.53
N GLU A 40 -5.49 7.00 7.42
CA GLU A 40 -4.02 6.98 7.34
C GLU A 40 -3.53 6.30 6.05
N LEU A 41 -4.17 5.22 5.61
CA LEU A 41 -3.85 4.58 4.33
C LEU A 41 -4.14 5.49 3.13
N VAL A 42 -5.28 6.19 3.11
CA VAL A 42 -5.61 7.16 2.06
C VAL A 42 -4.54 8.26 1.98
N LYS A 43 -4.07 8.74 3.13
CA LYS A 43 -2.98 9.73 3.19
C LYS A 43 -1.70 9.17 2.55
N ILE A 44 -1.31 7.95 2.90
CA ILE A 44 -0.15 7.26 2.32
C ILE A 44 -0.31 7.09 0.80
N MET A 45 -1.48 6.65 0.33
CA MET A 45 -1.77 6.49 -1.11
C MET A 45 -1.60 7.82 -1.86
N LYS A 46 -2.10 8.92 -1.30
CA LYS A 46 -1.94 10.27 -1.85
C LYS A 46 -0.48 10.69 -1.93
N GLU A 47 0.28 10.51 -0.85
CA GLU A 47 1.71 10.86 -0.78
C GLU A 47 2.54 10.06 -1.79
N LYS A 48 2.16 8.80 -2.03
CA LYS A 48 2.83 7.92 -2.99
C LYS A 48 2.37 8.08 -4.43
N GLY A 49 1.34 8.89 -4.70
CA GLY A 49 0.77 9.03 -6.04
C GLY A 49 0.06 7.78 -6.57
N VAL A 50 -0.44 6.92 -5.66
CA VAL A 50 -1.09 5.65 -6.01
C VAL A 50 -2.61 5.82 -5.89
N GLY A 51 -3.31 5.92 -7.02
CA GLY A 51 -4.76 6.12 -7.08
C GLY A 51 -5.20 7.58 -7.15
N ARG A 52 -6.51 7.83 -6.93
CA ARG A 52 -7.19 9.14 -7.02
C ARG A 52 -8.26 9.28 -5.94
N PRO A 53 -8.73 10.51 -5.67
CA PRO A 53 -9.86 10.76 -4.75
C PRO A 53 -11.08 9.86 -5.01
N SER A 54 -11.36 9.57 -6.29
CA SER A 54 -12.48 8.71 -6.72
C SER A 54 -12.25 7.21 -6.50
N THR A 55 -11.02 6.76 -6.25
CA THR A 55 -10.65 5.33 -6.22
C THR A 55 -10.17 4.83 -4.87
N TYR A 56 -9.74 5.71 -3.95
CA TYR A 56 -9.18 5.29 -2.66
C TYR A 56 -10.14 4.42 -1.84
N ALA A 57 -11.36 4.91 -1.61
CA ALA A 57 -12.35 4.17 -0.81
C ALA A 57 -12.71 2.82 -1.47
N LYS A 58 -12.90 2.84 -2.79
CA LYS A 58 -13.23 1.63 -3.59
C LYS A 58 -12.11 0.59 -3.51
N ALA A 59 -10.84 1.01 -3.56
CA ALA A 59 -9.71 0.10 -3.46
C ALA A 59 -9.64 -0.57 -2.07
N ILE A 60 -9.82 0.20 -0.99
CA ILE A 60 -9.84 -0.33 0.38
C ILE A 60 -11.01 -1.30 0.55
N GLU A 61 -12.20 -0.91 0.08
CA GLU A 61 -13.40 -1.75 0.15
C GLU A 61 -13.24 -3.05 -0.64
N SER A 62 -12.63 -2.99 -1.83
CA SER A 62 -12.36 -4.19 -2.63
C SER A 62 -11.43 -5.16 -1.92
N ASN A 63 -10.38 -4.66 -1.26
CA ASN A 63 -9.47 -5.50 -0.49
C ASN A 63 -10.16 -6.14 0.72
N LYS A 64 -11.09 -5.42 1.37
CA LYS A 64 -11.93 -5.97 2.43
C LYS A 64 -12.88 -7.04 1.91
N ARG A 65 -13.58 -6.76 0.81
CA ARG A 65 -14.54 -7.67 0.18
C ARG A 65 -13.90 -8.99 -0.25
N HIS A 66 -12.68 -8.95 -0.78
CA HIS A 66 -11.93 -10.17 -1.16
C HIS A 66 -11.23 -10.86 0.03
N GLY A 67 -11.40 -10.35 1.26
CA GLY A 67 -10.81 -10.96 2.45
C GLY A 67 -9.29 -10.81 2.56
N TYR A 68 -8.67 -9.90 1.81
CA TYR A 68 -7.23 -9.62 1.91
C TYR A 68 -6.89 -8.77 3.13
N VAL A 69 -7.83 -7.92 3.54
CA VAL A 69 -7.73 -7.04 4.70
C VAL A 69 -9.00 -7.15 5.52
N ILE A 70 -8.87 -7.16 6.85
CA ILE A 70 -10.00 -6.98 7.77
C ILE A 70 -9.85 -5.65 8.49
N GLU A 71 -10.97 -5.10 8.94
CA GLU A 71 -11.00 -3.91 9.77
C GLU A 71 -11.37 -4.30 11.20
N SER A 72 -10.53 -3.94 12.16
CA SER A 72 -10.81 -4.17 13.57
C SER A 72 -11.96 -3.28 14.07
N LYS A 73 -12.53 -3.61 15.23
CA LYS A 73 -13.54 -2.75 15.89
C LYS A 73 -13.06 -1.32 16.17
N ARG A 74 -11.75 -1.08 16.19
CA ARG A 74 -11.12 0.23 16.39
C ARG A 74 -10.77 0.95 15.08
N GLY A 75 -11.19 0.43 13.92
CA GLY A 75 -10.95 1.03 12.60
C GLY A 75 -9.56 0.76 12.01
N TYR A 76 -8.73 -0.08 12.65
CA TYR A 76 -7.44 -0.47 12.10
C TYR A 76 -7.58 -1.52 11.00
N LEU A 77 -6.86 -1.33 9.90
CA LEU A 77 -6.72 -2.28 8.81
C LEU A 77 -5.65 -3.33 9.16
N ILE A 78 -6.00 -4.61 9.02
CA ILE A 78 -5.14 -5.74 9.36
C ILE A 78 -5.07 -6.67 8.15
N PRO A 79 -3.88 -6.95 7.59
CA PRO A 79 -3.76 -7.90 6.50
C PRO A 79 -4.07 -9.32 6.99
N THR A 80 -4.80 -10.09 6.19
CA THR A 80 -5.09 -11.49 6.49
C THR A 80 -3.95 -12.39 6.01
N LYS A 81 -3.91 -13.63 6.50
CA LYS A 81 -2.98 -14.65 5.99
C LYS A 81 -3.14 -14.86 4.48
N LEU A 82 -4.39 -14.83 3.99
CA LEU A 82 -4.68 -14.90 2.56
C LEU A 82 -4.10 -13.69 1.82
N GLY A 83 -4.36 -12.47 2.30
CA GLY A 83 -3.85 -11.25 1.69
C GLY A 83 -2.32 -11.24 1.57
N ILE A 84 -1.61 -11.65 2.64
CA ILE A 84 -0.15 -11.78 2.64
C ILE A 84 0.31 -12.82 1.62
N THR A 85 -0.29 -14.00 1.63
CA THR A 85 0.08 -15.09 0.70
C THR A 85 -0.09 -14.67 -0.75
N ILE A 86 -1.20 -13.99 -1.07
CA ILE A 86 -1.50 -13.52 -2.44
C ILE A 86 -0.52 -12.43 -2.86
N ILE A 87 -0.26 -11.42 -2.03
CA ILE A 87 0.66 -10.34 -2.43
C ILE A 87 2.09 -10.86 -2.59
N ASP A 88 2.53 -11.83 -1.76
CA ASP A 88 3.83 -12.45 -1.89
C ASP A 88 3.95 -13.28 -3.17
N TYR A 89 2.90 -14.04 -3.53
CA TYR A 89 2.84 -14.76 -4.79
C TYR A 89 2.92 -13.82 -6.00
N ILE A 90 2.16 -12.73 -6.00
CA ILE A 90 2.19 -11.73 -7.09
C ILE A 90 3.57 -11.08 -7.17
N ARG A 91 4.18 -10.68 -6.05
CA ARG A 91 5.51 -10.05 -6.03
C ARG A 91 6.61 -10.97 -6.56
N GLN A 92 6.55 -12.27 -6.24
CA GLN A 92 7.53 -13.23 -6.72
C GLN A 92 7.46 -13.43 -8.24
N ARG A 93 6.26 -13.34 -8.81
CA ARG A 93 6.05 -13.68 -10.23
C ARG A 93 5.97 -12.46 -11.15
N HIS A 94 5.49 -11.33 -10.63
CA HIS A 94 5.26 -10.07 -11.35
C HIS A 94 5.72 -8.86 -10.51
N PRO A 95 7.01 -8.75 -10.17
CA PRO A 95 7.52 -7.70 -9.28
C PRO A 95 7.32 -6.28 -9.85
N SER A 96 7.39 -6.13 -11.18
CA SER A 96 7.09 -4.89 -11.90
C SER A 96 5.67 -4.41 -11.61
N ILE A 97 4.68 -5.28 -11.83
CA ILE A 97 3.25 -4.99 -11.69
C ILE A 97 2.87 -4.72 -10.23
N ALA A 98 3.46 -5.45 -9.28
CA ALA A 98 3.16 -5.33 -7.85
C ALA A 98 3.77 -4.09 -7.19
N SER A 99 4.49 -3.24 -7.94
CA SER A 99 5.18 -2.08 -7.40
C SER A 99 4.29 -0.83 -7.37
N GLU A 100 4.48 -0.02 -6.32
CA GLU A 100 3.83 1.28 -6.18
C GLU A 100 4.23 2.22 -7.32
N GLU A 101 5.51 2.16 -7.70
CA GLU A 101 6.11 2.93 -8.79
C GLU A 101 5.46 2.62 -10.14
N HIS A 102 5.14 1.34 -10.42
CA HIS A 102 4.39 0.97 -11.62
C HIS A 102 2.99 1.54 -11.62
N THR A 103 2.30 1.47 -10.48
CA THR A 103 0.97 2.07 -10.35
C THR A 103 1.03 3.58 -10.56
N LYS A 104 2.03 4.26 -9.98
CA LYS A 104 2.24 5.70 -10.15
C LYS A 104 2.44 6.06 -11.63
N ARG A 105 3.27 5.34 -12.37
CA ARG A 105 3.44 5.56 -13.82
C ARG A 105 2.14 5.39 -14.59
N LEU A 106 1.33 4.39 -14.25
CA LEU A 106 0.01 4.22 -14.87
C LEU A 106 -0.89 5.43 -14.60
N MET A 107 -0.86 5.95 -13.37
CA MET A 107 -1.61 7.14 -12.98
C MET A 107 -1.18 8.40 -13.77
N GLU A 108 0.12 8.55 -14.03
CA GLU A 108 0.67 9.62 -14.87
C GLU A 108 0.21 9.50 -16.33
N GLN A 109 0.11 8.28 -16.87
CA GLN A 109 -0.45 8.06 -18.22
C GLN A 109 -1.92 8.46 -18.30
N VAL A 110 -2.72 8.11 -17.28
CA VAL A 110 -4.13 8.52 -17.21
C VAL A 110 -4.27 10.04 -17.17
N GLU A 111 -3.43 10.73 -16.39
CA GLU A 111 -3.42 12.20 -16.36
C GLU A 111 -3.04 12.81 -17.70
N ALA A 112 -2.07 12.24 -18.41
CA ALA A 112 -1.67 12.73 -19.73
C ALA A 112 -2.82 12.58 -20.75
N ILE A 113 -3.61 11.51 -20.66
CA ILE A 113 -4.84 11.35 -21.45
C ILE A 113 -5.86 12.43 -21.08
N GLU A 114 -6.11 12.67 -19.79
CA GLU A 114 -7.06 13.69 -19.31
C GLU A 114 -6.66 15.11 -19.78
N ARG A 115 -5.37 15.40 -19.92
CA ARG A 115 -4.86 16.66 -20.48
C ARG A 115 -4.85 16.71 -22.01
N GLY A 116 -5.19 15.61 -22.69
CA GLY A 116 -5.14 15.51 -24.15
C GLY A 116 -3.72 15.38 -24.73
N GLU A 117 -2.73 15.07 -23.90
CA GLU A 117 -1.31 14.90 -24.30
C GLU A 117 -1.04 13.52 -24.90
N ARG A 118 -1.88 12.52 -24.58
CA ARG A 118 -1.78 11.15 -25.09
C ARG A 118 -3.13 10.59 -25.50
N ASN A 119 -3.13 9.70 -26.49
CA ASN A 119 -4.31 8.95 -26.90
C ASN A 119 -4.52 7.72 -26.00
N ALA A 120 -5.76 7.48 -25.57
CA ALA A 120 -6.09 6.38 -24.65
C ALA A 120 -5.86 4.98 -25.27
N GLU A 121 -6.16 4.79 -26.56
CA GLU A 121 -5.97 3.50 -27.24
C GLU A 121 -4.49 3.16 -27.39
N GLU A 122 -3.65 4.17 -27.67
CA GLU A 122 -2.20 4.01 -27.75
C GLU A 122 -1.61 3.60 -26.40
N VAL A 123 -1.95 4.32 -25.33
CA VAL A 123 -1.53 3.99 -23.96
C VAL A 123 -1.96 2.58 -23.57
N LEU A 124 -3.21 2.20 -23.88
CA LEU A 124 -3.72 0.86 -23.60
C LEU A 124 -2.91 -0.21 -24.34
N ARG A 125 -2.64 0.00 -25.63
CA ARG A 125 -1.83 -0.93 -26.44
C ARG A 125 -0.44 -1.12 -25.83
N GLU A 126 0.25 -0.04 -25.47
CA GLU A 126 1.57 -0.11 -24.84
C GLU A 126 1.58 -0.91 -23.52
N ILE A 127 0.56 -0.70 -22.69
CA ILE A 127 0.41 -1.41 -21.42
C ILE A 127 0.21 -2.91 -21.67
N LEU A 128 -0.69 -3.26 -22.59
CA LEU A 128 -1.00 -4.65 -22.93
C LEU A 128 0.22 -5.36 -23.52
N GLU A 129 0.91 -4.73 -24.47
CA GLU A 129 2.14 -5.27 -25.05
C GLU A 129 3.24 -5.47 -23.99
N ARG A 130 3.40 -4.53 -23.06
CA ARG A 130 4.35 -4.68 -21.95
C ARG A 130 4.01 -5.89 -21.09
N TYR A 131 2.74 -6.07 -20.71
CA TYR A 131 2.34 -7.23 -19.91
C TYR A 131 2.46 -8.55 -20.66
N ALA A 132 2.16 -8.57 -21.97
CA ALA A 132 2.35 -9.75 -22.81
C ALA A 132 3.83 -10.18 -22.88
N ARG A 133 4.78 -9.23 -22.86
CA ARG A 133 6.22 -9.53 -22.78
C ARG A 133 6.64 -10.07 -21.43
N GLU A 134 6.01 -9.63 -20.34
CA GLU A 134 6.33 -10.04 -18.97
C GLU A 134 5.71 -11.39 -18.57
N ASP A 135 4.55 -11.76 -19.12
CA ASP A 135 3.92 -13.07 -18.92
C ASP A 135 3.21 -13.57 -20.18
N GLN A 136 3.71 -14.67 -20.75
CA GLN A 136 3.11 -15.33 -21.91
C GLN A 136 1.66 -15.81 -21.67
N ARG A 137 1.25 -16.01 -20.41
CA ARG A 137 -0.16 -16.32 -20.08
C ARG A 137 -1.06 -15.11 -20.27
N ILE A 138 -0.57 -13.91 -19.94
CA ILE A 138 -1.30 -12.67 -20.19
C ILE A 138 -1.41 -12.44 -21.71
N ALA A 139 -0.34 -12.73 -22.46
CA ALA A 139 -0.37 -12.65 -23.92
C ALA A 139 -1.50 -13.49 -24.53
N ARG A 140 -1.72 -14.72 -24.03
CA ARG A 140 -2.81 -15.60 -24.49
C ARG A 140 -4.20 -15.05 -24.20
N ILE A 141 -4.40 -14.36 -23.09
CA ILE A 141 -5.70 -13.75 -22.74
C ILE A 141 -5.99 -12.60 -23.71
N ILE A 142 -4.99 -11.75 -23.96
CA ILE A 142 -5.12 -10.60 -24.86
C ILE A 142 -5.47 -11.06 -26.29
N SER A 143 -4.84 -12.12 -26.78
CA SER A 143 -5.14 -12.61 -28.14
C SER A 143 -6.54 -13.22 -28.27
N ILE A 144 -7.09 -13.82 -27.21
CA ILE A 144 -8.48 -14.31 -27.21
C ILE A 144 -9.45 -13.14 -27.34
N ASP A 145 -9.27 -12.07 -26.56
CA ASP A 145 -10.17 -10.91 -26.58
C ASP A 145 -10.16 -10.17 -27.93
N THR A 146 -9.02 -10.13 -28.62
CA THR A 146 -8.93 -9.54 -29.98
C THR A 146 -9.61 -10.38 -31.06
N GLU A 147 -9.72 -11.70 -30.88
CA GLU A 147 -10.39 -12.60 -31.81
C GLU A 147 -11.91 -12.67 -31.55
N THR A 148 -12.35 -12.49 -30.31
CA THR A 148 -13.77 -12.55 -29.94
C THR A 148 -14.54 -11.23 -30.08
N GLY A 149 -13.89 -10.15 -30.54
CA GLY A 149 -14.55 -8.93 -31.03
C GLY A 149 -15.81 -8.52 -30.26
N THR A 150 -15.69 -8.22 -28.97
CA THR A 150 -16.82 -7.66 -28.22
C THR A 150 -16.63 -6.14 -28.16
N HIS A 151 -17.45 -5.46 -28.97
CA HIS A 151 -17.62 -4.00 -28.99
C HIS A 151 -18.04 -3.43 -27.63
#